data_AF-A0AA37Q2Y3-F1
#
_entry.id   AF-A0AA37Q2Y3-F1
#
_cell.length_a   1.000
_cell.length_b   1.000
_cell.length_c   1.000
_cell.angle_alpha   90.00
_cell.angle_beta   90.00
_cell.angle_gamma   90.00
#
_symmetry.space_group_name_H-M   'P 1'
#
loop_
_entity.id
_entity.type
_entity.pdbx_description
1 polymer ?
#
loop_
_entity_poly.entity_id
_entity_poly.type
_entity_poly.pdbx_seq_one_letter_code
_entity_poly.pdbx_strand_id
1 'polypeptide(L)'
;MPVRLVDASGVEWEVWELAPRPVLADAPPTPRFEAAMHDGGSWLCFESATQRRLLSRYPARWHAMLPHELEALCQAARPERPPMASAARAGRAW
;
A
#
# COMPACT_ATOMS: atom_id res chain seq x y z
N MET A 1 -9.03 -8.75 -1.38
CA MET A 1 -9.87 -7.74 -2.06
C MET A 1 -9.43 -6.36 -1.57
N PRO A 2 -9.39 -5.33 -2.42
CA PRO A 2 -9.03 -3.99 -1.97
C PRO A 2 -10.18 -3.37 -1.16
N VAL A 3 -9.84 -2.70 -0.06
CA VAL A 3 -10.77 -1.89 0.73
C VAL A 3 -10.67 -0.44 0.28
N ARG A 4 -11.80 0.24 0.18
CA ARG A 4 -11.86 1.67 -0.16
C ARG A 4 -12.16 2.48 1.10
N LEU A 5 -11.43 3.58 1.27
CA LEU A 5 -11.71 4.56 2.30
C LEU A 5 -11.56 5.97 1.73
N VAL A 6 -12.22 6.92 2.38
CA VAL A 6 -12.04 8.35 2.16
C VAL A 6 -11.50 8.93 3.45
N ASP A 7 -10.37 9.63 3.38
CA ASP A 7 -9.77 10.26 4.55
C ASP A 7 -10.47 11.58 4.92
N ALA A 8 -10.09 12.20 6.04
CA ALA A 8 -10.68 13.44 6.50
C ALA A 8 -10.47 14.64 5.55
N SER A 9 -9.51 14.54 4.62
CA SER A 9 -9.24 15.54 3.59
C SER A 9 -10.03 15.29 2.30
N GLY A 10 -10.83 14.23 2.24
CA GLY A 10 -11.62 13.85 1.06
C GLY A 10 -10.83 13.08 0.00
N VAL A 11 -9.62 12.59 0.31
CA VAL A 11 -8.83 11.79 -0.63
C VAL A 11 -9.31 10.34 -0.56
N GLU A 12 -9.60 9.77 -1.73
CA GLU A 12 -9.92 8.36 -1.87
C GLU A 12 -8.64 7.51 -1.86
N TRP A 13 -8.64 6.48 -1.02
CA TRP A 13 -7.56 5.51 -0.91
C TRP A 13 -8.10 4.10 -1.18
N GLU A 14 -7.42 3.38 -2.07
CA GLU A 14 -7.53 1.93 -2.17
C GLU A 14 -6.44 1.29 -1.29
N VAL A 15 -6.85 0.33 -0.46
CA VAL A 15 -5.99 -0.34 0.51
C VAL A 15 -5.93 -1.83 0.21
N TRP A 16 -4.72 -2.38 0.07
CA TRP A 16 -4.52 -3.82 -0.16
C TRP A 16 -3.20 -4.33 0.39
N GLU A 17 -3.15 -5.64 0.64
CA GLU A 17 -1.92 -6.33 1.00
C GLU A 17 -1.02 -6.50 -0.22
N LEU A 18 0.22 -6.03 -0.10
CA LEU A 18 1.32 -6.37 -0.99
C LEU A 18 2.06 -7.58 -0.39
N ALA A 19 1.77 -8.77 -0.93
CA ALA A 19 2.64 -9.91 -0.69
C ALA A 19 3.97 -9.70 -1.44
N PRO A 20 5.13 -9.94 -0.80
CA PRO A 20 6.41 -9.94 -1.49
C PRO A 20 6.33 -11.04 -2.55
N ARG A 21 6.26 -10.63 -3.82
CA ARG A 21 6.52 -11.57 -4.91
C ARG A 21 7.99 -11.94 -4.82
N PRO A 22 8.36 -13.22 -4.73
CA PRO A 22 9.73 -13.60 -4.96
C PRO A 22 10.10 -13.11 -6.35
N VAL A 23 11.02 -12.16 -6.40
CA VAL A 23 11.63 -11.74 -7.66
C VAL A 23 12.30 -12.98 -8.24
N LEU A 24 11.99 -13.33 -9.49
CA LEU A 24 12.68 -14.40 -10.20
C LEU A 24 14.20 -14.26 -9.99
N ALA A 25 14.88 -15.40 -9.84
CA ALA A 25 16.22 -15.59 -9.25
C ALA A 25 17.40 -14.75 -9.81
N ASP A 26 17.19 -13.86 -10.77
CA ASP A 26 18.26 -13.15 -11.50
C ASP A 26 18.37 -11.64 -11.21
N ALA A 27 17.43 -11.05 -10.46
CA ALA A 27 17.55 -9.64 -10.06
C ALA A 27 17.88 -9.53 -8.57
N PRO A 28 18.94 -8.76 -8.19
CA PRO A 28 19.26 -8.57 -6.79
C PRO A 28 18.05 -7.94 -6.07
N PRO A 29 17.69 -8.45 -4.88
CA PRO A 29 16.60 -7.89 -4.12
C PRO A 29 16.90 -6.41 -3.87
N THR A 30 15.93 -5.56 -4.14
CA THR A 30 16.06 -4.16 -3.75
C THR A 30 16.19 -4.10 -2.21
N PRO A 31 16.91 -3.12 -1.64
CA PRO A 31 17.02 -2.98 -0.18
C PRO A 31 15.66 -2.84 0.51
N ARG A 32 14.62 -2.42 -0.23
CA ARG A 32 13.23 -2.42 0.21
C ARG A 32 12.67 -3.83 0.37
N PHE A 33 12.91 -4.71 -0.58
CA PHE A 33 12.51 -6.12 -0.51
C PHE A 33 13.22 -6.83 0.64
N GLU A 34 14.51 -6.56 0.84
CA GLU A 34 15.26 -7.08 1.99
C GLU A 34 14.65 -6.61 3.32
N ALA A 35 14.36 -5.31 3.47
CA ALA A 35 13.69 -4.80 4.66
C ALA A 35 12.31 -5.44 4.89
N ALA A 36 11.53 -5.69 3.83
CA ALA A 36 10.26 -6.43 3.90
C ALA A 36 10.43 -7.83 4.48
N MET A 37 11.42 -8.55 3.95
CA MET A 37 11.71 -9.93 4.31
C MET A 37 12.13 -10.02 5.79
N HIS A 38 12.91 -9.05 6.27
CA HIS A 38 13.32 -8.97 7.67
C HIS A 38 12.16 -8.61 8.63
N ASP A 39 11.13 -7.89 8.16
CA ASP A 39 10.00 -7.43 8.97
C ASP A 39 8.74 -8.31 8.92
N GLY A 40 8.81 -9.50 8.32
CA GLY A 40 7.68 -10.45 8.28
C GLY A 40 6.91 -10.49 6.97
N GLY A 41 7.48 -9.96 5.89
CA GLY A 41 7.12 -10.36 4.52
C GLY A 41 5.72 -9.97 4.07
N SER A 42 5.14 -8.87 4.54
CA SER A 42 3.88 -8.33 3.98
C SER A 42 3.79 -6.83 4.24
N TRP A 43 3.35 -6.07 3.24
CA TRP A 43 3.06 -4.65 3.41
C TRP A 43 1.59 -4.35 3.20
N LEU A 44 1.08 -3.34 3.89
CA LEU A 44 -0.20 -2.75 3.55
C LEU A 44 0.05 -1.54 2.64
N CYS A 45 -0.50 -1.59 1.44
CA CYS A 45 -0.38 -0.54 0.45
C CYS A 45 -1.63 0.34 0.49
N PHE A 46 -1.40 1.66 0.56
CA PHE A 46 -2.41 2.69 0.42
C PHE A 46 -2.09 3.46 -0.86
N GLU A 47 -3.02 3.46 -1.81
CA GLU A 47 -2.87 4.21 -3.06
C GLU A 47 -4.06 5.14 -3.26
N SER A 48 -3.76 6.39 -3.54
CA SER A 48 -4.68 7.37 -4.09
C SER A 48 -4.30 7.69 -5.53
N ALA A 49 -5.09 8.53 -6.20
CA ALA A 49 -4.79 8.99 -7.55
C ALA A 49 -3.40 9.67 -7.69
N THR A 50 -2.87 10.23 -6.59
CA THR A 50 -1.64 11.05 -6.62
C THR A 50 -0.51 10.51 -5.78
N GLN A 51 -0.79 9.59 -4.85
CA GLN A 51 0.17 9.18 -3.83
C GLN A 51 0.08 7.69 -3.57
N ARG A 52 1.22 7.10 -3.20
CA ARG A 52 1.28 5.74 -2.67
C ARG A 52 2.03 5.75 -1.35
N ARG A 53 1.53 5.00 -0.37
CA ARG A 53 2.14 4.84 0.95
C ARG A 53 2.17 3.36 1.31
N LEU A 54 3.28 2.91 1.89
CA LEU A 54 3.41 1.55 2.39
C LEU A 54 3.59 1.52 3.90
N LEU A 55 2.87 0.62 4.55
CA LEU A 55 3.01 0.32 5.96
C LEU A 55 3.61 -1.08 6.13
N SER A 56 4.76 -1.17 6.79
CA SER A 56 5.28 -2.42 7.34
C SER A 56 4.62 -2.70 8.68
N ARG A 57 4.41 -3.99 8.99
CA ARG A 57 3.78 -4.46 10.24
C ARG A 57 2.40 -3.85 10.47
N TYR A 58 1.42 -4.32 9.72
CA TYR A 58 0.02 -3.92 9.86
C TYR A 58 -0.77 -4.92 10.72
N PRO A 59 -1.91 -4.53 11.32
CA PRO A 59 -2.75 -5.44 12.09
C PRO A 59 -3.38 -6.52 11.20
N ALA A 60 -3.35 -7.79 11.62
CA ALA A 60 -3.95 -8.91 10.84
C ALA A 60 -5.44 -8.70 10.49
N ARG A 61 -6.16 -7.95 11.33
CA ARG A 61 -7.59 -7.62 11.16
C ARG A 61 -7.85 -6.28 10.49
N TRP A 62 -6.89 -5.73 9.74
CA TRP A 62 -7.05 -4.42 9.08
C TRP A 62 -8.30 -4.34 8.19
N HIS A 63 -8.68 -5.44 7.53
CA HIS A 63 -9.89 -5.53 6.72
C HIS A 63 -11.20 -5.23 7.48
N ALA A 64 -11.19 -5.42 8.80
CA ALA A 64 -12.34 -5.19 9.67
C ALA A 64 -12.23 -3.88 10.47
N MET A 65 -11.15 -3.12 10.27
CA MET A 65 -10.94 -1.84 10.94
C MET A 65 -11.85 -0.77 10.34
N LEU A 66 -12.23 0.20 11.18
CA LEU A 66 -13.08 1.32 10.79
C LEU A 66 -12.31 2.29 9.87
N PRO A 67 -13.01 3.12 9.08
CA PRO A 67 -12.35 4.06 8.17
C PRO A 67 -11.31 4.97 8.84
N HIS A 68 -11.61 5.47 10.05
CA HIS A 68 -10.69 6.31 10.81
C HIS A 68 -9.47 5.54 11.35
N GLU A 69 -9.61 4.24 11.61
CA GLU A 69 -8.49 3.39 12.03
C GLU A 69 -7.57 3.10 10.83
N LEU A 70 -8.16 2.86 9.65
CA LEU A 70 -7.40 2.71 8.40
C LEU A 70 -6.70 4.02 7.98
N GLU A 71 -7.34 5.17 8.24
CA GLU A 71 -6.71 6.48 8.06
C GLU A 71 -5.49 6.64 8.96
N ALA A 72 -5.58 6.26 10.24
CA ALA A 72 -4.43 6.29 11.14
C ALA A 72 -3.26 5.41 10.63
N LEU A 73 -3.58 4.23 10.08
CA LEU A 73 -2.58 3.38 9.41
C LEU A 73 -1.98 4.03 8.16
N CYS A 74 -2.80 4.72 7.35
CA CYS A 74 -2.37 5.46 6.17
C CYS A 74 -1.42 6.62 6.54
N GLN A 75 -1.70 7.34 7.63
CA GLN A 75 -0.85 8.42 8.12
C GLN A 75 0.48 7.90 8.68
N ALA A 76 0.47 6.73 9.33
CA ALA A 76 1.68 6.06 9.80
C ALA A 76 2.51 5.43 8.67
N ALA A 77 1.88 5.17 7.51
CA ALA A 77 2.54 4.58 6.34
C ALA A 77 3.57 5.54 5.75
N ARG A 78 4.70 4.98 5.33
CA ARG A 78 5.78 5.77 4.71
C ARG A 78 5.37 6.18 3.30
N PRO A 79 5.49 7.47 2.92
CA PRO A 79 5.23 7.90 1.56
C PRO A 79 6.26 7.27 0.63
N GLU A 80 5.77 6.54 -0.37
CA GLU A 80 6.57 6.04 -1.46
C GLU A 80 6.70 7.16 -2.50
N ARG A 81 7.91 7.39 -3.03
CA ARG A 81 8.05 8.25 -4.21
C ARG A 81 7.14 7.67 -5.30
N PRO A 82 6.22 8.45 -5.87
CA PRO A 82 5.42 7.93 -6.96
C PRO A 82 6.40 7.44 -8.04
N PRO A 83 6.31 6.19 -8.50
CA PRO A 83 6.95 5.85 -9.76
C PRO A 83 6.39 6.85 -10.76
N MET A 84 7.27 7.61 -11.40
CA MET A 84 6.90 8.51 -12.48
C MET A 84 6.06 7.67 -13.47
N ALA A 85 4.76 7.96 -13.57
CA ALA A 85 3.69 7.10 -14.10
C ALA A 85 3.03 6.11 -13.09
N SER A 86 2.15 6.63 -12.25
CA SER A 86 0.82 6.02 -12.07
C SER A 86 -0.26 7.05 -12.42
N ALA A 87 -0.13 7.62 -13.63
CA ALA A 87 -1.21 8.36 -14.29
C ALA A 87 -2.27 7.43 -14.93
N ALA A 88 -2.22 6.12 -14.66
CA ALA A 88 -2.95 5.10 -15.40
C ALA A 88 -4.08 4.43 -14.61
N ARG A 89 -4.83 5.18 -13.80
CA ARG A 89 -6.12 4.68 -13.26
C ARG A 89 -7.32 5.61 -13.44
N ALA A 90 -7.21 6.58 -14.36
CA ALA A 90 -8.35 7.08 -15.09
C ALA A 90 -8.77 6.04 -16.14
N GLY A 91 -9.49 5.00 -15.73
CA GLY A 91 -9.89 3.93 -16.65
C GLY A 91 -10.37 2.65 -15.99
N ARG A 92 -11.51 2.72 -15.29
CA ARG A 92 -12.36 1.54 -15.07
C ARG A 92 -13.80 1.90 -15.42
N ALA A 93 -14.09 1.83 -16.71
CA ALA A 93 -15.41 1.58 -17.26
C ALA A 93 -15.33 0.25 -18.00
N TRP A 94 -16.24 -0.67 -17.69
CA TRP A 94 -16.73 -1.71 -18.60
C TRP A 94 -18.24 -1.63 -18.54
#